data_AF-A0A538DPS6-F1
#
_entry.id   AF-A0A538DPS6-F1
#
_cell.length_a   1.000
_cell.length_b   1.000
_cell.length_c   1.000
_cell.angle_alpha   90.00
_cell.angle_beta   90.00
_cell.angle_gamma   90.00
#
_symmetry.space_group_name_H-M   'P 1'
#
loop_
_entity.id
_entity.type
_entity.pdbx_description
1 polymer ?
#
loop_
_entity_poly.entity_id
_entity_poly.type
_entity_poly.pdbx_seq_one_letter_code
_entity_poly.pdbx_strand_id
1 'polypeptide(L)'
;MFDRIKELLRHSAIYGLGSIVARIVGVLLLPLYTRYLSPSDYGLIETLVALSAVLTALVAQGMKSAFFRFYFDSAEPERRLLVVRTAFWYVLAASTSVSVVGIVLAPQV
;
A
#
# COMPACT_ATOMS: atom_id res chain seq x y z
N MET A 1 -7.00 -16.08 28.25
CA MET A 1 -7.23 -14.64 28.00
C MET A 1 -5.91 -13.88 27.93
N PHE A 2 -5.05 -14.01 28.95
CA PHE A 2 -3.69 -13.44 28.94
C PHE A 2 -2.84 -13.81 27.73
N ASP A 3 -2.91 -15.06 27.26
CA ASP A 3 -2.14 -15.50 26.07
C ASP A 3 -2.57 -14.78 24.78
N ARG A 4 -3.87 -14.55 24.59
CA ARG A 4 -4.37 -13.79 23.43
C ARG A 4 -3.95 -12.33 23.47
N ILE A 5 -3.93 -11.71 24.66
CA ILE A 5 -3.44 -10.33 24.83
C ILE A 5 -1.94 -10.27 24.51
N LYS A 6 -1.16 -11.24 24.99
CA LYS A 6 0.27 -11.34 24.71
C LYS A 6 0.55 -11.53 23.22
N GLU A 7 -0.22 -12.36 22.54
CA GLU A 7 -0.13 -12.58 21.10
C GLU A 7 -0.51 -11.32 20.31
N LEU A 8 -1.59 -10.64 20.69
CA LEU A 8 -2.03 -9.40 20.06
C LEU A 8 -1.00 -8.27 20.24
N LEU A 9 -0.42 -8.13 21.44
CA LEU A 9 0.68 -7.19 21.69
C LEU A 9 1.92 -7.53 20.87
N ARG A 10 2.26 -8.81 20.72
CA ARG A 10 3.39 -9.24 19.89
C ARG A 10 3.17 -8.90 18.42
N HIS A 11 1.99 -9.19 17.87
CA HIS A 11 1.65 -8.80 16.49
C HIS A 11 1.64 -7.28 16.33
N SER A 12 0.98 -6.54 17.21
CA SER A 12 0.96 -5.08 17.19
C SER A 12 2.36 -4.47 17.29
N ALA A 13 3.24 -5.03 18.12
CA ALA A 13 4.62 -4.58 18.21
C ALA A 13 5.36 -4.84 16.90
N ILE A 14 5.26 -6.04 16.32
CA ILE A 14 5.96 -6.37 15.06
C ILE A 14 5.46 -5.50 13.90
N TYR A 15 4.14 -5.42 13.70
CA TYR A 15 3.55 -4.62 12.62
C TYR A 15 3.71 -3.10 12.86
N GLY A 16 3.60 -2.66 14.12
CA GLY A 16 3.72 -1.26 14.52
C GLY A 16 5.16 -0.73 14.46
N LEU A 17 6.13 -1.51 14.94
CA LEU A 17 7.54 -1.13 14.93
C LEU A 17 8.03 -0.81 13.51
N GLY A 18 7.65 -1.61 12.52
CA GLY A 18 8.01 -1.33 11.12
C GLY A 18 7.55 0.05 10.66
N SER A 19 6.31 0.43 10.98
CA SER A 19 5.76 1.75 10.63
C SER A 19 6.45 2.90 11.38
N ILE A 20 6.80 2.69 12.64
CA ILE A 20 7.49 3.69 13.47
C ILE A 20 8.91 3.90 12.95
N VAL A 21 9.64 2.81 12.67
CA VAL A 21 10.99 2.87 12.12
C VAL A 21 10.99 3.60 10.78
N ALA A 22 10.06 3.29 9.88
CA ALA A 22 9.94 4.01 8.60
C ALA A 22 9.72 5.52 8.79
N ARG A 23 8.89 5.92 9.76
CA ARG A 23 8.67 7.34 10.08
C ARG A 23 9.90 8.00 10.68
N ILE A 24 10.61 7.33 11.59
CA ILE A 24 11.85 7.83 12.17
C ILE A 24 12.89 8.06 11.07
N VAL A 25 13.06 7.10 10.15
CA VAL A 25 13.94 7.25 8.99
C VAL A 25 13.54 8.46 8.16
N GLY A 26 12.24 8.65 7.89
CA GLY A 26 11.74 9.84 7.18
C GLY A 26 12.13 11.16 7.86
N VAL A 27 11.96 11.26 9.17
CA VAL A 27 12.35 12.45 9.95
C VAL A 27 13.86 12.67 9.93
N LEU A 28 14.66 11.60 10.06
CA LEU A 28 16.12 11.67 10.00
C LEU A 28 16.63 12.06 8.61
N LEU A 29 15.85 11.81 7.55
CA LEU A 29 16.15 12.24 6.19
C LEU A 29 15.73 13.68 5.91
N LEU A 30 14.93 14.33 6.77
CA LEU A 30 14.54 15.73 6.56
C LEU A 30 15.74 16.68 6.39
N PRO A 31 16.80 16.65 7.22
CA PRO A 31 17.97 17.51 7.01
C PRO A 31 18.70 17.25 5.70
N LEU A 32 18.63 16.02 5.19
CA LEU A 32 19.18 15.67 3.88
C LEU A 32 18.29 16.28 2.79
N TYR A 33 16.97 16.08 2.85
CA TYR A 33 16.04 16.61 1.88
C TYR A 33 16.07 18.15 1.83
N THR A 34 16.01 18.84 2.96
CA THR A 34 16.00 20.30 3.00
C THR A 34 17.33 20.94 2.59
N ARG A 35 18.43 20.19 2.56
CA ARG A 35 19.72 20.67 2.03
C ARG A 35 19.78 20.65 0.50
N TYR A 36 19.09 19.70 -0.14
CA TYR A 36 19.16 19.48 -1.59
C TYR A 36 17.88 19.88 -2.33
N LEU A 37 16.74 19.99 -1.65
CA LEU A 37 15.44 20.35 -2.21
C LEU A 37 15.01 21.72 -1.69
N SER A 38 14.43 22.53 -2.57
CA SER A 38 13.73 23.73 -2.13
C SER A 38 12.43 23.34 -1.41
N PRO A 39 11.87 24.22 -0.55
CA PRO A 39 10.57 23.97 0.07
C PRO A 39 9.45 23.70 -0.95
N SER A 40 9.51 24.31 -2.14
CA SER A 40 8.55 24.07 -3.22
C SER A 40 8.70 22.67 -3.82
N ASP A 41 9.92 22.19 -4.03
CA ASP A 41 10.15 20.84 -4.58
C ASP A 41 9.68 19.77 -3.60
N TYR A 42 9.95 19.98 -2.30
CA TYR A 42 9.47 19.10 -1.25
C TYR A 42 7.93 19.08 -1.20
N GLY A 43 7.28 20.25 -1.30
CA GLY A 43 5.82 20.36 -1.36
C GLY A 43 5.21 19.63 -2.58
N LEU A 44 5.88 19.68 -3.73
CA LEU A 44 5.45 18.93 -4.92
C LEU A 44 5.51 17.41 -4.69
N ILE A 45 6.61 16.91 -4.12
CA ILE A 45 6.78 15.49 -3.82
C ILE A 45 5.69 15.01 -2.86
N GLU A 46 5.45 15.74 -1.76
CA GLU A 46 4.41 15.38 -0.79
C GLU A 46 3.01 15.37 -1.43
N THR A 47 2.73 16.31 -2.32
CA THR A 47 1.48 16.34 -3.08
C THR A 47 1.32 15.10 -3.96
N LEU A 48 2.38 14.68 -4.66
CA LEU A 48 2.39 13.46 -5.47
C LEU A 48 2.23 12.20 -4.63
N VAL A 49 2.82 12.14 -3.43
CA VAL A 49 2.66 11.04 -2.48
C VAL A 49 1.20 10.96 -1.99
N ALA A 50 0.61 12.09 -1.61
CA ALA A 50 -0.79 12.16 -1.18
C ALA A 50 -1.75 11.72 -2.31
N LEU A 51 -1.54 12.20 -3.53
CA LEU A 51 -2.29 11.78 -4.71
C LEU A 51 -2.15 10.27 -4.95
N SER A 52 -0.94 9.74 -4.88
CA SER A 52 -0.66 8.32 -5.05
C SER A 52 -1.37 7.46 -4.00
N ALA A 53 -1.48 7.93 -2.76
CA ALA A 53 -2.21 7.24 -1.70
C ALA A 53 -3.71 7.13 -2.03
N VAL A 54 -4.32 8.22 -2.52
CA VAL A 54 -5.73 8.23 -2.95
C VAL A 54 -5.93 7.31 -4.15
N LEU A 55 -5.08 7.41 -5.18
CA LEU A 55 -5.15 6.56 -6.37
C LEU A 55 -5.00 5.09 -6.00
N THR A 56 -4.08 4.74 -5.11
CA THR A 56 -3.89 3.36 -4.65
C THR A 56 -5.15 2.84 -3.94
N ALA A 57 -5.79 3.67 -3.10
CA ALA A 57 -7.04 3.29 -2.44
C ALA A 57 -8.17 3.02 -3.45
N LEU A 58 -8.27 3.84 -4.50
CA LEU A 58 -9.24 3.67 -5.58
C LEU A 58 -8.94 2.43 -6.44
N VAL A 59 -7.70 2.24 -6.88
CA VAL A 59 -7.26 1.08 -7.68
C VAL A 59 -7.49 -0.23 -6.91
N ALA A 60 -7.28 -0.21 -5.60
CA ALA A 60 -7.47 -1.41 -4.78
C ALA A 60 -8.91 -1.92 -4.80
N GLN A 61 -9.93 -1.10 -5.06
CA GLN A 61 -11.36 -1.46 -5.17
C GLN A 61 -11.86 -2.45 -4.09
N GLY A 62 -11.34 -2.36 -2.86
CA GLY A 62 -11.68 -3.28 -1.77
C GLY A 62 -11.13 -4.72 -1.93
N MET A 63 -10.27 -4.97 -2.91
CA MET A 63 -9.72 -6.28 -3.25
C MET A 63 -9.03 -6.98 -2.09
N LYS A 64 -8.37 -6.23 -1.20
CA LYS A 64 -7.80 -6.80 0.04
C LYS A 64 -8.87 -7.50 0.88
N SER A 65 -10.01 -6.83 1.13
CA SER A 65 -11.10 -7.39 1.92
C SER A 65 -11.76 -8.58 1.21
N ALA A 66 -12.02 -8.46 -0.10
CA ALA A 66 -12.58 -9.53 -0.90
C ALA A 66 -11.67 -10.77 -0.90
N PHE A 67 -10.37 -10.60 -1.10
CA PHE A 67 -9.38 -11.67 -1.06
C PHE A 67 -9.41 -12.40 0.28
N PHE A 68 -9.30 -11.68 1.41
CA PHE A 68 -9.34 -12.30 2.74
C PHE A 68 -10.64 -13.06 2.98
N ARG A 69 -11.78 -12.48 2.60
CA ARG A 69 -13.08 -13.15 2.72
C ARG A 69 -13.09 -14.46 1.91
N PHE A 70 -12.86 -14.41 0.60
CA PHE A 70 -13.01 -15.58 -0.27
C PHE A 70 -11.90 -16.63 -0.11
N TYR A 71 -10.70 -16.22 0.28
CA TYR A 71 -9.60 -17.15 0.52
C TYR A 71 -9.85 -18.03 1.75
N PHE A 72 -10.38 -17.44 2.83
CA PHE A 72 -10.64 -18.16 4.08
C PHE A 72 -12.03 -18.82 4.14
N ASP A 73 -12.96 -18.46 3.25
CA ASP A 73 -14.30 -19.07 3.15
C ASP A 73 -14.28 -20.51 2.59
N SER A 74 -13.26 -20.86 1.79
CA SER A 74 -13.11 -22.21 1.23
C SER A 74 -11.99 -23.00 1.91
N ALA A 75 -12.26 -24.26 2.26
CA ALA A 75 -11.26 -25.21 2.73
C ALA A 75 -10.52 -25.91 1.56
N GLU A 76 -11.11 -25.91 0.37
CA GLU A 76 -10.55 -26.58 -0.81
C GLU A 76 -9.31 -25.85 -1.35
N PRO A 77 -8.17 -26.53 -1.49
CA PRO A 77 -6.93 -25.92 -2.01
C PRO A 77 -7.07 -25.35 -3.43
N GLU A 78 -7.83 -26.01 -4.30
CA GLU A 78 -8.05 -25.57 -5.69
C GLU A 78 -8.78 -24.24 -5.74
N ARG A 79 -9.81 -24.08 -4.91
CA ARG A 79 -10.58 -22.83 -4.82
C ARG A 79 -9.75 -21.68 -4.25
N ARG A 80 -8.88 -21.95 -3.27
CA ARG A 80 -7.92 -20.96 -2.75
C ARG A 80 -6.94 -20.51 -3.82
N LEU A 81 -6.41 -21.44 -4.61
CA LEU A 81 -5.52 -21.12 -5.73
C LEU A 81 -6.23 -20.27 -6.79
N LEU A 82 -7.49 -20.58 -7.09
CA LEU A 82 -8.31 -19.78 -7.99
C LEU A 82 -8.45 -18.33 -7.49
N VAL A 83 -8.80 -18.13 -6.20
CA VAL A 83 -8.92 -16.80 -5.57
C VAL A 83 -7.60 -16.02 -5.65
N VAL A 84 -6.47 -16.67 -5.36
CA VAL A 84 -5.14 -16.04 -5.49
C VAL A 84 -4.87 -15.61 -6.92
N ARG A 85 -5.10 -16.50 -7.89
CA ARG A 85 -4.87 -16.20 -9.32
C ARG A 85 -5.75 -15.07 -9.82
N THR A 86 -7.05 -15.10 -9.53
CA THR A 86 -7.99 -14.07 -9.99
C THR A 86 -7.71 -12.72 -9.35
N ALA A 87 -7.46 -12.68 -8.03
CA ALA A 87 -7.10 -11.45 -7.34
C ALA A 87 -5.77 -10.88 -7.87
N PHE A 88 -4.77 -11.73 -8.09
CA PHE A 88 -3.48 -11.31 -8.65
C PHE A 88 -3.63 -10.68 -10.03
N TRP A 89 -4.28 -11.39 -10.97
CA TRP A 89 -4.46 -10.88 -12.34
C TRP A 89 -5.31 -9.62 -12.38
N TYR A 90 -6.33 -9.53 -11.54
CA TYR A 90 -7.16 -8.34 -11.43
C TYR A 90 -6.35 -7.13 -10.93
N VAL A 91 -5.60 -7.28 -9.82
CA VAL A 91 -4.79 -6.18 -9.27
C VAL A 91 -3.71 -5.75 -10.26
N LEU A 92 -3.07 -6.71 -10.91
CA LEU A 92 -2.08 -6.43 -11.94
C LEU A 92 -2.70 -5.63 -13.09
N ALA A 93 -3.80 -6.10 -13.67
CA ALA A 93 -4.49 -5.42 -14.76
C ALA A 93 -4.94 -4.02 -14.36
N ALA A 94 -5.63 -3.87 -13.22
CA ALA A 94 -6.11 -2.58 -12.74
C ALA A 94 -4.97 -1.57 -12.50
N SER A 95 -3.87 -2.03 -11.89
CA SER A 95 -2.70 -1.18 -11.62
C SER A 95 -2.01 -0.77 -12.92
N THR A 96 -1.80 -1.71 -13.84
CA THR A 96 -1.21 -1.43 -15.16
C THR A 96 -2.08 -0.47 -15.96
N SER A 97 -3.41 -0.65 -15.98
CA SER A 97 -4.30 0.27 -16.69
C SER A 97 -4.20 1.69 -16.16
N VAL A 98 -4.19 1.89 -14.83
CA VAL A 98 -4.06 3.22 -14.24
C VAL A 98 -2.69 3.82 -14.52
N SER A 99 -1.60 3.04 -14.47
CA SER A 99 -0.28 3.52 -14.86
C SER A 99 -0.20 3.93 -16.33
N VAL A 100 -0.79 3.14 -17.24
CA VAL A 100 -0.83 3.45 -18.68
C VAL A 100 -1.62 4.73 -18.93
N VAL A 101 -2.79 4.89 -18.31
CA VAL A 101 -3.58 6.13 -18.40
C VAL A 101 -2.79 7.31 -17.88
N GLY A 102 -2.10 7.17 -16.74
CA GLY A 102 -1.23 8.21 -16.19
C GLY A 102 -0.12 8.63 -17.16
N ILE A 103 0.56 7.66 -17.80
CA ILE A 103 1.62 7.93 -18.79
C ILE A 103 1.06 8.60 -20.04
N VAL A 104 -0.13 8.20 -20.51
CA VAL A 104 -0.76 8.82 -21.68
C VAL A 104 -1.24 10.22 -21.37
N LEU A 105 -1.69 10.51 -20.15
CA LEU A 105 -2.16 11.84 -19.72
C LEU A 105 -1.01 12.80 -19.38
N ALA A 106 0.13 12.29 -18.92
CA ALA A 106 1.27 13.11 -18.50
C ALA A 106 1.76 14.15 -19.53
N PRO A 107 1.81 13.88 -20.85
CA PRO A 107 2.21 14.86 -21.85
C PRO A 107 1.20 15.97 -22.12
N GLN A 108 -0.05 15.85 -21.62
CA GLN A 108 -1.13 16.80 -21.89
C GLN A 108 -1.34 17.81 -20.75
N VAL A 109 -0.58 17.68 -19.66
CA VAL A 109 -0.57 18.55 -18.48
C VAL A 109 0.77 19.28 -18.42
#